data_AF-A0A7C5NWK4-F1
#
_entry.id   AF-A0A7C5NWK4-F1
#
_cell.length_a   1.000
_cell.length_b   1.000
_cell.length_c   1.000
_cell.angle_alpha   90.00
_cell.angle_beta   90.00
_cell.angle_gamma   90.00
#
_symmetry.space_group_name_H-M   'P 1'
#
loop_
_entity.id
_entity.type
_entity.pdbx_description
1 polymer ?
#
loop_
_entity_poly.entity_id
_entity_poly.type
_entity_poly.pdbx_seq_one_letter_code
_entity_poly.pdbx_strand_id
1 'polypeptide(L)'
;MDEDKYKVKVSSKGQIVIPSEIRDRYGFAKGTELIVKPLDENRILLEKVPRLSELFGFLGEAKISKALLEAREREACTENERRKELSK
;
A
#
# COMPACT_ATOMS: atom_id res chain seq x y z
N MET A 1 -12.08 -4.09 24.41
CA MET A 1 -10.68 -3.94 23.99
C MET A 1 -10.47 -2.45 23.88
N ASP A 2 -9.77 -1.87 24.85
CA ASP A 2 -9.54 -0.43 24.87
C ASP A 2 -8.92 0.02 23.54
N GLU A 3 -9.62 0.90 22.84
CA GLU A 3 -9.09 1.53 21.65
C GLU A 3 -7.87 2.36 22.07
N ASP A 4 -6.68 1.92 21.65
CA ASP A 4 -5.44 2.69 21.76
C ASP A 4 -5.60 4.02 20.97
N LYS A 5 -6.28 5.00 21.56
CA LYS A 5 -6.63 6.27 20.93
C LYS A 5 -5.60 7.34 21.29
N TYR A 6 -4.79 7.70 20.31
CA TYR A 6 -3.80 8.76 20.45
C TYR A 6 -4.30 10.06 19.82
N LYS A 7 -4.26 11.15 20.59
CA LYS A 7 -4.53 12.49 20.07
C LYS A 7 -3.22 13.16 19.68
N VAL A 8 -3.06 13.42 18.38
CA VAL A 8 -1.89 14.12 17.84
C VAL A 8 -2.30 15.46 17.23
N LYS A 9 -1.37 16.42 17.22
CA LYS A 9 -1.58 17.71 16.56
C LYS A 9 -0.88 17.71 15.21
N VAL A 10 -1.52 18.33 14.23
CA VAL A 10 -0.92 18.59 12.92
C VAL A 10 0.05 19.77 13.06
N SER A 11 1.27 19.61 12.55
CA SER A 11 2.27 20.69 12.53
C SER A 11 1.89 21.76 11.49
N SER A 12 2.56 22.90 11.51
CA SER A 12 2.32 23.99 10.55
C SER A 12 2.52 23.58 9.08
N LYS A 13 3.23 22.48 8.82
CA LYS A 13 3.47 21.93 7.48
C LYS A 13 2.55 20.75 7.13
N GLY A 14 1.50 20.49 7.91
CA GLY A 14 0.61 19.37 7.67
C GLY A 14 1.16 18.01 8.13
N GLN A 15 2.25 17.98 8.91
CA GLN A 15 2.85 16.72 9.35
C GLN A 15 2.19 16.25 10.64
N ILE A 16 1.97 14.94 10.75
CA ILE A 16 1.56 14.28 11.99
C ILE A 16 2.68 13.37 12.48
N VAL A 17 2.85 13.29 13.79
CA VAL A 17 3.81 12.37 14.42
C VAL A 17 3.06 11.10 14.77
N ILE A 18 3.55 9.95 14.28
CA ILE A 18 3.04 8.64 14.70
C ILE A 18 3.66 8.30 16.07
N PRO A 19 2.86 8.06 17.13
CA PRO A 19 3.34 7.67 18.45
C PRO A 19 4.29 6.46 18.42
N SER A 20 5.23 6.39 19.36
CA SER A 20 6.21 5.29 19.49
C SER A 20 5.54 3.92 19.50
N GLU A 21 4.47 3.77 20.28
CA GLU A 21 3.80 2.50 20.50
C GLU A 21 3.21 1.96 19.19
N ILE A 22 2.65 2.85 18.35
CA ILE A 22 2.15 2.49 17.01
C ILE A 22 3.32 2.20 16.08
N ARG A 23 4.39 3.01 16.11
CA ARG A 23 5.56 2.78 15.24
C ARG A 23 6.19 1.42 15.49
N ASP A 24 6.34 1.02 16.75
CA ASP A 24 7.01 -0.22 17.12
C ASP A 24 6.10 -1.43 16.87
N ARG A 25 4.82 -1.34 17.27
CA ARG A 25 3.85 -2.43 17.09
C ARG A 25 3.62 -2.75 15.61
N TYR A 26 3.54 -1.74 14.77
CA TYR A 26 3.22 -1.90 13.35
C TYR A 26 4.43 -1.73 12.43
N GLY A 27 5.63 -1.50 12.95
CA GLY A 27 6.88 -1.42 12.20
C GLY A 27 7.01 -0.20 11.29
N PHE A 28 6.47 0.96 11.66
CA PHE A 28 6.65 2.21 10.91
C PHE A 28 8.05 2.80 11.20
N ALA A 29 9.04 2.30 10.46
CA ALA A 29 10.42 2.71 10.59
C ALA A 29 10.73 3.98 9.78
N LYS A 30 11.91 4.56 10.03
CA LYS A 30 12.39 5.70 9.23
C LYS A 30 12.52 5.29 7.76
N GLY A 31 11.96 6.10 6.87
CA GLY A 31 11.97 5.86 5.42
C GLY A 31 10.94 4.85 4.94
N THR A 32 10.02 4.38 5.80
CA THR A 32 8.83 3.65 5.35
C THR A 32 7.95 4.59 4.52
N GLU A 33 7.61 4.15 3.31
CA GLU A 33 6.68 4.87 2.43
C GLU A 33 5.25 4.46 2.77
N LEU A 34 4.35 5.45 2.81
CA LEU A 34 2.95 5.27 3.16
C LEU A 34 2.06 5.83 2.05
N ILE A 35 0.98 5.11 1.76
CA ILE A 35 -0.12 5.59 0.96
C ILE A 35 -1.14 6.24 1.90
N VAL A 36 -1.52 7.47 1.60
CA VAL A 36 -2.57 8.19 2.31
C VAL A 36 -3.83 8.16 1.45
N LYS A 37 -4.90 7.52 1.95
CA LYS A 37 -6.19 7.43 1.26
C LYS A 37 -7.27 8.13 2.08
N PRO A 38 -8.02 9.10 1.53
CA PRO A 38 -9.21 9.61 2.20
C PRO A 38 -10.27 8.51 2.23
N LEU A 39 -10.91 8.31 3.38
CA LEU A 39 -12.06 7.41 3.52
C LEU A 39 -13.38 8.20 3.55
N ASP A 40 -13.37 9.34 4.24
CA ASP A 40 -14.48 10.30 4.32
C ASP A 40 -13.95 11.68 4.77
N GLU A 41 -14.85 12.62 5.09
CA GLU A 41 -14.52 13.98 5.49
C GLU A 41 -13.60 14.08 6.71
N ASN A 42 -13.64 13.09 7.61
CA ASN A 42 -12.96 13.15 8.90
C ASN A 42 -11.89 12.06 9.08
N ARG A 43 -11.79 11.11 8.14
CA ARG A 43 -10.92 9.95 8.27
C ARG A 43 -10.01 9.77 7.05
N ILE A 44 -8.74 9.55 7.36
CA ILE A 44 -7.73 9.11 6.40
C ILE A 44 -7.21 7.73 6.83
N LEU A 45 -6.94 6.88 5.86
CA LEU A 45 -6.24 5.62 6.03
C LEU A 45 -4.78 5.79 5.63
N LEU A 46 -3.89 5.29 6.50
CA LEU A 46 -2.46 5.18 6.22
C LEU A 46 -2.13 3.71 5.99
N GLU A 47 -1.63 3.38 4.80
CA GLU A 47 -1.27 2.03 4.42
C GLU A 47 0.21 1.98 4.06
N LYS A 48 0.95 0.96 4.50
CA LYS A 48 2.34 0.80 4.10
C LYS A 48 2.46 0.41 2.64
N VAL A 49 3.39 1.02 1.93
CA VAL A 49 3.83 0.49 0.63
C VAL A 49 4.70 -0.73 0.90
N PRO A 50 4.30 -1.94 0.50
CA PRO A 50 5.13 -3.11 0.66
C PRO A 50 6.36 -2.96 -0.22
N ARG A 51 7.55 -3.04 0.37
CA ARG A 51 8.79 -3.10 -0.43
C ARG A 51 8.86 -4.46 -1.11
N LEU A 52 9.37 -4.50 -2.35
CA LEU A 52 9.59 -5.77 -3.06
C LEU A 52 10.37 -6.77 -2.19
N SER A 53 11.40 -6.31 -1.47
CA SER A 53 12.17 -7.12 -0.51
C SER A 53 11.35 -7.74 0.62
N GLU A 54 10.32 -7.05 1.12
CA GLU A 54 9.43 -7.56 2.16
C GLU A 54 8.39 -8.53 1.58
N LEU A 55 7.95 -8.27 0.33
CA LEU A 55 7.10 -9.22 -0.40
C LEU A 55 7.84 -10.53 -0.64
N PHE A 56 9.12 -10.51 -1.04
CA PHE A 56 9.95 -11.71 -1.24
C PHE A 56 10.08 -12.56 0.04
N GLY A 57 10.15 -11.93 1.21
CA GLY A 57 10.18 -12.65 2.49
C GLY A 57 8.83 -13.25 2.91
N PHE A 58 7.72 -12.60 2.55
CA PHE A 58 6.37 -12.98 2.99
C PHE A 58 5.65 -13.93 2.01
N LEU A 59 5.74 -13.67 0.71
CA LEU A 59 5.32 -14.57 -0.36
C LEU A 59 6.60 -15.22 -0.90
N GLY A 60 6.91 -16.45 -0.46
CA GLY A 60 8.04 -17.19 -1.03
C GLY A 60 8.04 -17.17 -2.57
N GLU A 61 9.22 -17.18 -3.19
CA GLU A 61 9.48 -16.86 -4.61
C GLU A 61 8.40 -17.34 -5.61
N ALA A 62 7.92 -18.57 -5.44
CA ALA A 62 6.90 -19.16 -6.32
C ALA A 62 5.57 -18.39 -6.36
N LYS A 63 5.13 -17.80 -5.24
CA LYS A 63 3.88 -17.01 -5.19
C LYS A 63 4.02 -15.66 -5.89
N ILE A 64 5.21 -15.06 -5.85
CA ILE A 64 5.48 -13.79 -6.53
C ILE A 64 5.58 -14.00 -8.03
N SER A 65 6.30 -15.04 -8.47
CA SER A 65 6.37 -15.39 -9.89
C SER A 65 4.97 -15.62 -10.47
N LYS A 66 4.08 -16.27 -9.71
CA LYS A 66 2.68 -16.45 -10.09
C LYS A 66 1.91 -15.12 -10.16
N ALA A 67 1.99 -14.28 -9.13
CA ALA A 67 1.32 -12.98 -9.12
C ALA A 67 1.82 -12.04 -10.24
N LEU A 68 3.11 -12.10 -10.57
CA LEU A 68 3.71 -11.34 -11.67
C LEU A 68 3.26 -11.87 -13.04
N LEU A 69 3.13 -13.19 -13.19
CA LEU A 69 2.54 -13.80 -14.38
C LEU A 69 1.08 -13.34 -14.55
N GLU A 70 0.28 -13.41 -13.50
CA GLU A 70 -1.13 -13.01 -13.54
C GLU A 70 -1.31 -11.52 -13.88
N ALA A 71 -0.41 -10.65 -13.41
CA ALA A 71 -0.40 -9.24 -13.80
C ALA A 71 -0.08 -9.05 -15.29
N ARG A 72 0.91 -9.79 -15.82
CA ARG A 72 1.24 -9.77 -17.26
C ARG A 72 0.12 -10.30 -18.14
N GLU A 73 -0.57 -11.35 -17.71
CA GLU A 73 -1.71 -11.91 -18.45
C GLU A 73 -2.88 -10.94 -18.51
N ARG A 74 -3.15 -10.19 -17.43
CA ARG A 74 -4.18 -9.13 -17.43
C ARG A 74 -3.83 -8.00 -18.39
N GLU A 75 -2.58 -7.52 -18.38
CA GLU A 75 -2.11 -6.50 -19.32
C GLU A 75 -2.26 -6.97 -20.78
N ALA A 76 -1.90 -8.22 -21.06
CA ALA A 76 -2.03 -8.81 -22.40
C ALA A 76 -3.48 -8.93 -22.86
N CYS A 77 -4.41 -9.26 -21.95
CA CYS A 77 -5.84 -9.33 -22.27
C CYS A 77 -6.37 -7.97 -22.70
N THR A 78 -6.05 -6.91 -21.93
CA THR A 78 -6.47 -5.53 -22.23
C THR A 78 -5.90 -5.01 -23.55
N GLU A 79 -4.63 -5.32 -23.85
CA GLU A 79 -4.00 -4.93 -25.13
C GLU A 79 -4.63 -5.66 -26.32
N ASN A 80 -4.99 -6.94 -26.15
CA ASN A 80 -5.56 -7.73 -27.24
C ASN A 80 -7.02 -7.34 -27.55
N GLU A 81 -7.79 -6.96 -26.54
CA GLU A 81 -9.12 -6.35 -26.73
C GLU A 81 -9.01 -5.04 -27.52
N ARG A 82 -8.04 -4.20 -27.17
CA ARG A 82 -7.78 -2.93 -27.86
C ARG A 82 -7.38 -3.11 -29.32
N ARG A 83 -6.59 -4.16 -29.64
CA ARG A 83 -6.26 -4.53 -31.02
C ARG A 83 -7.46 -5.02 -31.82
N LYS A 84 -8.40 -5.75 -31.20
CA LYS A 84 -9.62 -6.23 -31.88
C LYS A 84 -10.57 -5.09 -32.23
N GLU A 85 -10.65 -4.05 -31.40
CA GLU A 85 -11.44 -2.85 -31.67
C GLU A 85 -10.88 -2.02 -32.83
N LEU A 86 -9.55 -1.97 -32.98
CA LEU A 86 -8.87 -1.27 -34.08
C LEU A 86 -8.89 -2.06 -35.41
N SER A 87 -9.22 -3.35 -35.36
CA SER A 87 -9.29 -4.28 -36.49
C SER A 87 -10.72 -4.41 -37.05
N LYS A 88 -11.66 -3.59 -36.60
CA LYS A 88 -13.08 -3.59 -36.98
C LYS A 88 -13.44 -2.26 -37.64
#